data_AF-A0A841BJ50-F1
#
_entry.id   AF-A0A841BJ50-F1
#
_cell.length_a   1.000
_cell.length_b   1.000
_cell.length_c   1.000
_cell.angle_alpha   90.00
_cell.angle_beta   90.00
_cell.angle_gamma   90.00
#
_symmetry.space_group_name_H-M   'P 1'
#
loop_
_entity.id
_entity.type
_entity.pdbx_description
1 polymer ?
#
loop_
_entity_poly.entity_id
_entity_poly.type
_entity_poly.pdbx_seq_one_letter_code
_entity_poly.pdbx_strand_id
1 'polypeptide(L)' 'MPRFGAAEQLWHNGGTGGFRSWVGFIPQRRAGVVVLSNTARPLDGGAFDLLRVPAFGGELRIGR' A
#
# COMPACT_ATOMS: atom_id res chain seq x y z
N MET A 1 -15.88 5.53 -3.52
CA MET A 1 -14.45 5.30 -3.26
C MET A 1 -14.32 4.55 -1.94
N PRO A 2 -13.54 3.47 -1.85
CA PRO A 2 -13.13 2.85 -0.60
C PRO A 2 -12.68 3.88 0.43
N ARG A 3 -13.16 3.72 1.65
CA ARG A 3 -12.81 4.54 2.80
C ARG A 3 -12.30 3.64 3.91
N PHE A 4 -11.42 4.17 4.74
CA PHE A 4 -10.99 3.52 5.96
C PHE A 4 -11.51 4.31 7.16
N GLY A 5 -12.66 3.88 7.70
CA GLY A 5 -13.45 4.71 8.61
C GLY A 5 -13.87 6.01 7.92
N ALA A 6 -13.57 7.15 8.54
CA ALA A 6 -13.79 8.49 7.95
C ALA A 6 -12.67 8.94 6.99
N ALA A 7 -11.54 8.21 6.93
CA ALA A 7 -10.39 8.61 6.14
C ALA A 7 -10.51 8.16 4.68
N GLU A 8 -10.04 9.01 3.77
CA GLU A 8 -9.98 8.71 2.35
C GLU A 8 -8.83 7.75 2.07
N GLN A 9 -9.09 6.76 1.20
CA GLN A 9 -8.11 5.79 0.78
C GLN A 9 -7.96 5.86 -0.75
N LEU A 10 -6.77 6.25 -1.20
CA LEU A 10 -6.41 6.33 -2.62
C LEU A 10 -5.54 5.13 -2.95
N TRP A 11 -5.80 4.44 -4.06
CA TRP A 11 -4.94 3.35 -4.52
C TRP A 11 -5.00 3.17 -6.03
N HIS A 12 -3.97 2.52 -6.57
CA HIS A 12 -3.91 2.07 -7.94
C HIS A 12 -3.13 0.75 -8.04
N ASN A 13 -3.57 -0.10 -8.96
CA ASN A 13 -2.95 -1.40 -9.22
C ASN A 13 -2.24 -1.35 -10.57
N GLY A 14 -1.08 -1.97 -10.68
CA GLY A 14 -0.39 -2.22 -11.93
C GLY A 14 -0.16 -3.71 -12.15
N GLY A 15 0.00 -4.14 -13.40
CA GLY A 15 0.33 -5.53 -13.67
C GLY A 15 0.71 -5.81 -15.11
N THR A 16 1.51 -6.84 -15.26
CA THR A 16 1.80 -7.53 -16.53
C THR A 16 1.46 -9.01 -16.36
N GLY A 17 1.73 -9.86 -17.36
CA GLY A 17 1.43 -11.30 -17.30
C GLY A 17 2.09 -12.05 -16.14
N GLY A 18 3.20 -11.53 -15.59
CA GLY A 18 3.97 -12.19 -14.51
C GLY A 18 4.18 -11.34 -13.25
N PHE A 19 3.77 -10.07 -13.25
CA PHE A 19 4.07 -9.13 -12.17
C PHE A 19 2.83 -8.38 -11.74
N ARG A 20 2.76 -8.02 -10.45
CA ARG A 20 1.74 -7.14 -9.89
C ARG A 20 2.40 -6.05 -9.06
N SER A 21 1.81 -4.85 -9.12
CA SER A 21 2.14 -3.73 -8.26
C SER A 21 0.88 -3.15 -7.66
N TRP A 22 1.05 -2.56 -6.49
CA TRP A 22 -0.01 -1.87 -5.77
C TRP A 22 0.59 -0.64 -5.09
N VAL A 23 -0.09 0.50 -5.17
CA VAL A 23 0.27 1.72 -4.44
C VAL A 23 -0.97 2.28 -3.78
N GLY A 24 -0.86 2.73 -2.54
CA GLY A 24 -1.96 3.41 -1.88
C GLY A 24 -1.56 4.28 -0.69
N PHE A 25 -2.47 5.21 -0.36
CA PHE A 25 -2.25 6.28 0.59
C PHE A 25 -3.48 6.52 1.46
N ILE A 26 -3.25 6.91 2.71
CA ILE A 26 -4.24 7.54 3.59
C ILE A 26 -3.67 8.90 4.00
N PRO A 27 -3.99 10.00 3.28
CA PRO A 27 -3.40 11.31 3.51
C PRO A 27 -3.55 11.81 4.95
N GLN A 28 -4.72 11.57 5.57
CA GLN A 28 -5.02 11.98 6.94
C GLN A 28 -4.12 11.28 7.98
N ARG A 29 -3.56 10.12 7.63
CA ARG A 29 -2.63 9.36 8.50
C ARG A 29 -1.17 9.56 8.12
N ARG A 30 -0.89 10.34 7.06
CA ARG A 30 0.45 10.46 6.46
C ARG A 30 1.10 9.08 6.21
N ALA A 31 0.28 8.12 5.81
CA ALA A 31 0.69 6.74 5.58
C ALA A 31 0.57 6.40 4.10
N GLY A 32 1.56 5.69 3.58
CA GLY A 32 1.59 5.20 2.22
C GLY A 32 2.29 3.84 2.16
N VAL A 33 1.81 2.96 1.29
CA VAL A 33 2.38 1.64 1.06
C VAL A 33 2.54 1.42 -0.43
N VAL A 34 3.69 0.85 -0.80
CA VAL A 34 3.97 0.34 -2.14
C VAL A 34 4.30 -1.15 -2.01
N VAL A 35 3.63 -1.99 -2.80
CA VAL A 35 3.89 -3.42 -2.87
C VAL A 35 4.27 -3.79 -4.29
N LEU A 36 5.39 -4.50 -4.43
CA LEU A 36 5.88 -5.04 -5.71
C LEU A 36 5.96 -6.56 -5.59
N SER A 37 5.45 -7.28 -6.60
CA SER A 37 5.43 -8.74 -6.63
C SER A 37 5.89 -9.26 -7.99
N ASN A 38 6.77 -10.27 -7.96
CA ASN A 38 7.24 -11.02 -9.12
C ASN A 38 6.32 -12.19 -9.50
N THR A 39 5.05 -12.11 -9.11
CA THR A 39 4.03 -13.09 -9.47
C THR A 39 2.77 -12.39 -9.95
N ALA A 40 1.93 -13.12 -10.69
CA ALA A 40 0.62 -12.64 -11.12
C ALA A 40 -0.45 -12.63 -10.01
N ARG A 41 -0.09 -13.06 -8.77
CA ARG A 41 -1.02 -13.22 -7.65
C ARG A 41 -1.64 -11.87 -7.22
N PRO A 42 -2.94 -11.81 -6.92
CA PRO A 42 -3.59 -10.60 -6.42
C PRO A 42 -2.92 -10.05 -5.15
N LEU A 43 -2.87 -8.72 -5.01
CA LEU A 43 -2.19 -8.05 -3.90
C LEU A 43 -3.15 -7.32 -2.94
N ASP A 44 -4.37 -7.03 -3.39
CA ASP A 44 -5.28 -6.07 -2.76
C ASP A 44 -5.51 -6.35 -1.26
N GLY A 45 -5.82 -7.59 -0.88
CA GLY A 45 -6.10 -7.95 0.51
C GLY A 45 -4.94 -7.58 1.45
N GLY A 46 -3.77 -8.17 1.22
CA GLY A 46 -2.59 -7.92 2.05
C GLY A 46 -2.08 -6.48 1.96
N ALA A 47 -2.18 -5.84 0.79
CA ALA A 47 -1.74 -4.46 0.62
C ALA A 47 -2.65 -3.47 1.38
N PHE A 48 -3.97 -3.71 1.40
CA PHE A 48 -4.90 -2.92 2.20
C PHE A 48 -4.66 -3.10 3.69
N ASP A 49 -4.41 -4.33 4.14
CA ASP A 49 -4.13 -4.59 5.55
C ASP A 49 -2.84 -3.87 5.99
N LEU A 50 -1.78 -3.93 5.18
CA LEU A 50 -0.54 -3.20 5.42
C LEU A 50 -0.74 -1.68 5.46
N LEU A 51 -1.56 -1.10 4.57
CA LEU A 51 -1.81 0.35 4.60
C LEU A 51 -2.59 0.79 5.86
N ARG A 52 -3.33 -0.14 6.47
CA ARG A 52 -4.22 0.13 7.61
C ARG A 52 -3.55 -0.09 8.96
N VAL A 53 -2.40 -0.77 9.00
CA VAL A 53 -1.63 -0.89 10.24
C VAL A 53 -1.25 0.49 10.78
N PRO A 54 -1.23 0.69 12.10
CA PRO A 54 -0.70 1.92 12.69
C PRO A 54 0.70 2.20 12.11
N ALA A 55 0.94 3.45 11.71
CA ALA A 55 2.20 3.82 11.07
C ALA A 55 3.37 3.36 11.93
N PHE A 56 4.34 2.68 11.33
CA PHE A 56 5.62 2.40 11.97
C PHE A 56 6.28 3.75 12.26
N GLY A 57 6.25 4.17 13.52
CA GLY A 57 6.94 5.36 13.99
C GLY A 57 8.44 5.11 13.99
N GLY A 58 9.08 5.22 12.84
CA GLY A 58 10.52 5.06 12.68
C GLY A 58 10.96 5.54 11.31
N GLU A 59 11.87 6.50 11.27
CA GLU A 59 12.60 6.85 10.06
C GLU A 59 13.34 5.60 9.58
N LEU A 60 12.90 5.01 8.46
CA LEU A 60 13.62 3.91 7.83
C LEU A 60 14.88 4.51 7.21
N ARG A 61 15.95 4.61 8.00
CA ARG A 61 17.27 4.98 7.51
C ARG A 61 17.80 3.83 6.68
N ILE A 62 17.57 3.90 5.36
CA ILE A 62 18.34 3.13 4.40
C ILE A 62 19.75 3.77 4.43
N GLY A 63 20.57 3.28 5.35
CA GLY A 63 21.98 3.67 5.45
C GLY A 63 22.69 3.41 4.12
N ARG A 64 23.64 4.29 3.80
CA ARG A 64 24.64 4.04 2.76
C ARG A 64 25.44 2.79 3.05
#